data_AF-K7R6X3-F1
#
_entry.id   AF-K7R6X3-F1
#
_cell.length_a   1.000
_cell.length_b   1.000
_cell.length_c   1.000
_cell.angle_alpha   90.00
_cell.angle_beta   90.00
_cell.angle_gamma   90.00
#
_symmetry.space_group_name_H-M   'P 1'
#
loop_
_entity.id
_entity.type
_entity.pdbx_description
1 polymer ?
#
loop_
_entity_poly.entity_id
_entity_poly.type
_entity_poly.pdbx_seq_one_letter_code
_entity_poly.pdbx_strand_id
1 'polypeptide(L)'
;WSRPRYPPTRCYVYNEMMKNGQFYLNERCGMTKDAADFAIVLSVGKMDERLPSNVAFTILSGDKGFREVERQMQRSTRKAVVIDPHNASRFSNDMIY
;
A
#
# COMPACT_ATOMS: atom_id res chain seq x y z
N TRP A 1 18.68 -4.26 5.88
CA TRP A 1 17.37 -4.31 6.59
C TRP A 1 16.93 -5.76 6.76
N SER A 2 17.00 -6.24 8.00
CA SER A 2 16.57 -7.57 8.47
C SER A 2 15.05 -7.60 8.61
N ARG A 3 14.43 -8.79 8.49
CA ARG A 3 13.00 -9.01 8.81
C ARG A 3 12.67 -8.31 10.15
N PRO A 4 11.45 -7.76 10.35
CA PRO A 4 11.00 -7.51 11.71
C PRO A 4 11.18 -8.82 12.46
N ARG A 5 12.09 -8.84 13.45
CA ARG A 5 12.40 -10.06 14.19
C ARG A 5 11.16 -10.64 14.86
N TYR A 6 10.13 -9.81 15.05
CA TYR A 6 8.83 -10.17 15.58
C TYR A 6 7.72 -9.36 14.89
N PRO A 7 6.59 -10.00 14.55
CA PRO A 7 5.39 -9.28 14.11
C PRO A 7 4.88 -8.35 15.22
N PRO A 8 4.16 -7.27 14.90
CA PRO A 8 3.65 -6.31 15.89
C PRO A 8 2.46 -6.90 16.66
N THR A 9 2.73 -7.83 17.58
CA THR A 9 1.73 -8.62 18.32
C THR A 9 0.80 -7.78 19.20
N ARG A 10 1.18 -6.55 19.55
CA ARG A 10 0.34 -5.59 20.31
C ARG A 10 -0.47 -4.65 19.41
N CYS A 11 -0.52 -4.89 18.10
CA CYS A 11 -1.31 -4.11 17.16
C CYS A 11 -2.61 -4.86 16.81
N TYR A 12 -3.75 -4.40 17.36
CA TYR A 12 -5.06 -5.01 17.13
C TYR A 12 -5.40 -5.12 15.64
N VAL A 13 -5.21 -4.04 14.88
CA VAL A 13 -5.49 -3.99 13.43
C VAL A 13 -4.68 -5.03 12.67
N TYR A 14 -3.38 -5.12 12.96
CA TYR A 14 -2.51 -6.12 12.33
C TYR A 14 -2.98 -7.55 12.64
N ASN A 15 -3.30 -7.84 13.91
CA ASN A 15 -3.74 -9.17 14.32
C ASN A 15 -5.06 -9.57 13.66
N GLU A 16 -6.03 -8.66 13.55
CA GLU A 16 -7.30 -8.91 12.86
C GLU A 16 -7.09 -9.13 11.35
N MET A 17 -6.26 -8.31 10.69
CA MET A 17 -5.95 -8.52 9.27
C MET A 17 -5.27 -9.87 9.02
N MET A 18 -4.34 -10.28 9.89
CA MET A 18 -3.70 -11.59 9.82
C MET A 18 -4.72 -12.73 9.98
N LYS A 19 -5.58 -12.64 11.00
CA LYS A 19 -6.61 -13.64 11.30
C LYS A 19 -7.60 -13.81 10.14
N ASN A 20 -7.96 -12.72 9.47
CA ASN A 20 -8.92 -12.72 8.37
C ASN A 20 -8.28 -13.04 7.01
N GLY A 21 -6.97 -13.28 6.94
CA GLY A 21 -6.26 -13.49 5.67
C GLY A 21 -6.18 -12.23 4.78
N GLN A 22 -6.32 -11.05 5.38
CA GLN A 22 -6.30 -9.74 4.71
C GLN A 22 -4.94 -9.05 4.75
N PHE A 23 -3.93 -9.73 5.31
CA PHE A 23 -2.56 -9.25 5.36
C PHE A 23 -1.65 -10.10 4.48
N TYR A 24 -0.87 -9.43 3.64
CA TYR A 24 0.18 -10.04 2.85
C TYR A 24 1.51 -9.34 3.12
N LEU A 25 2.50 -10.08 3.61
CA LEU A 25 3.87 -9.59 3.72
C LEU A 25 4.58 -9.86 2.40
N ASN A 26 4.98 -8.80 1.71
CA ASN A 26 5.80 -8.95 0.52
C ASN A 26 7.11 -9.68 0.82
N GLU A 27 7.59 -10.48 -0.13
CA GLU A 27 8.90 -11.11 -0.03
C GLU A 27 9.99 -10.06 0.15
N ARG A 28 11.12 -10.49 0.72
CA ARG A 28 12.23 -9.58 1.00
C ARG A 28 12.70 -8.94 -0.30
N CYS A 29 12.55 -7.63 -0.39
CA CYS A 29 13.04 -6.86 -1.53
C CYS A 29 14.57 -6.93 -1.61
N GLY A 30 15.10 -6.67 -2.80
CA GLY A 30 16.54 -6.55 -3.04
C GLY A 30 17.20 -5.47 -2.18
N MET A 31 18.53 -5.45 -2.16
CA MET A 31 19.30 -4.44 -1.42
C MET A 31 19.62 -3.18 -2.25
N THR A 32 19.20 -3.16 -3.52
CA THR A 32 19.39 -2.00 -4.40
C THR A 32 18.47 -0.86 -3.99
N LYS A 33 18.85 0.35 -4.40
CA LYS A 33 18.00 1.53 -4.28
C LYS A 33 16.63 1.25 -4.93
N ASP A 34 15.57 1.79 -4.34
CA ASP A 34 14.19 1.75 -4.83
C ASP A 34 13.57 0.33 -4.95
N ALA A 35 14.23 -0.71 -4.44
CA ALA A 35 13.76 -2.09 -4.56
C ALA A 35 12.35 -2.32 -3.95
N ALA A 36 12.05 -1.63 -2.84
CA ALA A 36 10.74 -1.68 -2.23
C ALA A 36 9.69 -0.97 -3.09
N ASP A 37 10.05 0.18 -3.68
CA ASP A 37 9.15 0.97 -4.51
C ASP A 37 8.78 0.21 -5.79
N PHE A 38 9.76 -0.41 -6.43
CA PHE A 38 9.53 -1.30 -7.57
C PHE A 38 8.62 -2.48 -7.19
N ALA A 39 8.84 -3.11 -6.04
CA ALA A 39 8.01 -4.23 -5.62
C ALA A 39 6.55 -3.83 -5.38
N ILE A 40 6.32 -2.63 -4.81
CA ILE A 40 4.98 -2.06 -4.63
C ILE A 40 4.34 -1.77 -5.99
N VAL A 41 5.02 -1.05 -6.88
CA VAL A 41 4.49 -0.69 -8.21
C VAL A 41 4.19 -1.92 -9.06
N LEU A 42 5.07 -2.93 -9.04
CA LEU A 42 4.82 -4.21 -9.73
C LEU A 42 3.60 -4.94 -9.16
N SER A 43 3.42 -4.92 -7.84
CA SER A 43 2.26 -5.53 -7.20
C SER A 43 0.97 -4.82 -7.60
N VAL A 44 0.99 -3.48 -7.62
CA VAL A 44 -0.13 -2.67 -8.10
C VAL A 44 -0.48 -3.01 -9.54
N GLY A 45 0.50 -3.07 -10.45
CA GLY A 45 0.25 -3.43 -11.85
C GLY A 45 -0.38 -4.82 -12.02
N LYS A 46 0.15 -5.83 -11.30
CA LYS A 46 -0.42 -7.19 -11.28
C LYS A 46 -1.84 -7.23 -10.73
N MET A 47 -2.14 -6.42 -9.72
CA MET A 47 -3.49 -6.32 -9.15
C MET A 47 -4.44 -5.59 -10.10
N ASP A 48 -3.99 -4.53 -10.77
CA ASP A 48 -4.79 -3.78 -11.74
C ASP A 48 -5.25 -4.67 -12.91
N GLU A 49 -4.36 -5.51 -13.42
CA GLU A 49 -4.63 -6.47 -14.49
C GLU A 49 -5.70 -7.51 -14.11
N ARG A 50 -5.75 -7.94 -12.84
CA ARG A 50 -6.54 -9.10 -12.38
C ARG A 50 -7.82 -8.73 -11.67
N LEU A 51 -7.85 -7.60 -10.98
CA LEU A 51 -8.99 -7.22 -10.14
C LEU A 51 -10.01 -6.39 -10.93
N PRO A 52 -11.31 -6.53 -10.63
CA PRO A 52 -12.33 -5.64 -11.15
C PRO A 52 -12.01 -4.15 -10.92
N SER A 53 -12.35 -3.27 -11.88
CA SER A 53 -11.99 -1.85 -11.86
C SER A 53 -12.64 -1.05 -10.72
N ASN A 54 -13.72 -1.55 -10.13
CA ASN A 54 -14.37 -0.96 -8.96
C ASN A 54 -13.60 -1.15 -7.65
N VAL A 55 -12.58 -2.01 -7.62
CA VAL A 55 -11.72 -2.18 -6.45
C VAL A 55 -10.69 -1.04 -6.40
N ALA A 56 -10.84 -0.13 -5.45
CA ALA A 56 -9.92 1.00 -5.29
C ALA A 56 -8.59 0.58 -4.65
N PHE A 57 -7.51 1.29 -5.00
CA PHE A 57 -6.18 1.09 -4.41
C PHE A 57 -5.79 2.26 -3.52
N THR A 58 -5.15 1.96 -2.40
CA THR A 58 -4.56 2.95 -1.49
C THR A 58 -3.12 2.59 -1.23
N ILE A 59 -2.21 3.53 -1.47
CA ILE A 59 -0.79 3.40 -1.13
C ILE A 59 -0.51 4.31 0.06
N LEU A 60 -0.07 3.74 1.18
CA LEU A 60 0.37 4.51 2.34
C LEU A 60 1.88 4.70 2.26
N SER A 61 2.33 5.88 1.84
CA SER A 61 3.75 6.21 1.72
C SER A 61 3.98 7.72 1.75
N GLY A 62 5.05 8.15 2.44
CA GLY A 62 5.53 9.53 2.39
C GLY A 62 6.38 9.84 1.15
N ASP A 63 6.70 8.84 0.33
CA ASP A 63 7.46 9.04 -0.89
C ASP A 63 6.57 9.61 -2.01
N LYS A 64 6.97 10.76 -2.54
CA LYS A 64 6.25 11.47 -3.62
C LYS A 64 6.33 10.72 -4.95
N GLY A 65 7.25 9.80 -5.13
CA GLY A 65 7.37 8.96 -6.32
C GLY A 65 6.10 8.15 -6.60
N PHE A 66 5.38 7.72 -5.56
CA PHE A 66 4.15 6.94 -5.72
C PHE A 66 2.98 7.74 -6.31
N ARG A 67 3.03 9.08 -6.35
CA ARG A 67 1.99 9.91 -7.01
C ARG A 67 1.87 9.59 -8.50
N GLU A 68 2.91 9.03 -9.11
CA GLU A 68 2.83 8.55 -10.49
C GLU A 68 1.80 7.42 -10.61
N VAL A 69 1.64 6.57 -9.60
CA VAL A 69 0.64 5.50 -9.61
C VAL A 69 -0.78 6.06 -9.67
N GLU A 70 -1.10 7.09 -8.88
CA GLU A 70 -2.41 7.75 -8.95
C GLU A 70 -2.68 8.27 -10.37
N ARG A 71 -1.69 8.93 -10.97
CA ARG A 71 -1.80 9.47 -12.33
C ARG A 71 -2.04 8.38 -13.38
N GLN A 72 -1.32 7.25 -13.28
CA GLN A 72 -1.49 6.15 -14.24
C GLN A 72 -2.84 5.45 -14.08
N MET A 73 -3.30 5.24 -12.83
CA MET A 73 -4.58 4.58 -12.55
C MET A 73 -5.80 5.41 -12.96
N GLN A 74 -5.69 6.75 -12.90
CA GLN A 74 -6.72 7.65 -13.47
C GLN A 74 -6.95 7.38 -14.96
N ARG A 75 -5.93 6.94 -15.70
CA ARG A 75 -6.06 6.59 -17.13
C ARG A 75 -6.72 5.22 -17.33
N SER A 76 -6.66 4.32 -16.34
CA SER A 76 -7.26 2.98 -16.38
C SER A 76 -8.66 2.89 -15.74
N THR A 77 -9.29 4.03 -15.40
CA THR A 77 -10.60 4.13 -14.72
C THR A 77 -10.65 3.56 -13.29
N ARG A 78 -9.53 3.09 -12.74
CA ARG A 78 -9.45 2.64 -11.35
C ARG A 78 -9.20 3.83 -10.41
N LYS A 79 -9.93 3.88 -9.29
CA LYS A 79 -9.66 4.83 -8.20
C LYS A 79 -8.39 4.41 -7.45
N ALA A 80 -7.37 5.26 -7.44
CA ALA A 80 -6.17 5.07 -6.63
C ALA A 80 -5.82 6.34 -5.85
N VAL A 81 -5.36 6.19 -4.61
CA VAL A 81 -4.92 7.31 -3.76
C VAL A 81 -3.59 7.00 -3.04
N VAL A 82 -2.72 7.99 -2.93
CA VAL A 82 -1.49 7.94 -2.14
C VAL A 82 -1.66 8.81 -0.89
N ILE A 83 -1.57 8.18 0.27
CA ILE A 83 -1.69 8.84 1.58
C ILE A 83 -0.29 8.96 2.18
N ASP A 84 0.11 10.19 2.48
CA ASP A 84 1.34 10.47 3.23
C ASP A 84 1.05 10.45 4.74
N PRO A 85 1.55 9.44 5.49
CA PRO A 85 1.29 9.33 6.92
C PRO A 85 1.86 10.50 7.74
N HIS A 86 2.91 11.17 7.25
CA HIS A 86 3.50 12.32 7.96
C HIS A 86 2.61 13.56 7.90
N ASN A 87 1.71 13.62 6.91
CA ASN A 87 0.78 14.71 6.70
C ASN A 87 -0.68 14.32 7.01
N ALA A 88 -0.91 13.08 7.46
CA ALA A 88 -2.24 12.50 7.69
C ALA A 88 -3.00 13.08 8.89
N SER A 89 -2.36 13.90 9.74
CA SER A 89 -3.02 14.63 10.84
C SER A 89 -4.11 15.60 10.36
N ARG A 90 -4.26 15.82 9.04
CA ARG A 90 -5.35 16.60 8.43
C ARG A 90 -6.56 15.81 7.94
N PHE A 91 -6.51 14.48 7.87
CA PHE A 91 -7.56 13.64 7.26
C PHE A 91 -8.30 12.74 8.26
N SER A 92 -8.05 12.91 9.56
CA SER A 92 -8.43 11.98 10.63
C SER A 92 -9.94 11.81 10.87
N ASN A 93 -10.81 12.72 10.40
CA ASN A 93 -12.24 12.66 10.74
C ASN A 93 -13.19 12.31 9.58
N ASP A 94 -12.74 12.40 8.32
CA ASP A 94 -13.66 12.31 7.16
C ASP A 94 -13.44 11.09 6.26
N MET A 95 -12.47 10.22 6.56
CA MET A 95 -12.15 9.04 5.71
C MET A 95 -12.57 7.69 6.31
N ILE A 96 -13.36 7.68 7.38
CA ILE A 96 -14.03 6.49 7.90
C ILE A 96 -15.55 6.67 7.75
N TYR A 97 -16.04 6.79 6.51
CA TYR A 97 -17.43 6.51 6.12
C TYR A 97 -17.47 6.07 4.65
#